data_AF-A0A838YFV1-F1
#
_entry.id   AF-A0A838YFV1-F1
#
_cell.length_a   1.000
_cell.length_b   1.000
_cell.length_c   1.000
_cell.angle_alpha   90.00
_cell.angle_beta   90.00
_cell.angle_gamma   90.00
#
_symmetry.space_group_name_H-M   'P 1'
#
loop_
_entity.id
_entity.type
_entity.pdbx_description
1 polymer ?
#
loop_
_entity_poly.entity_id
_entity_poly.type
_entity_poly.pdbx_seq_one_letter_code
_entity_poly.pdbx_strand_id
1 'polypeptide(L)'
;MYSFADIFSTMGYHLHVLLQHFPFVLMHFAALILAWRCLRHRYMQCCQQIPCMRCAERTQQYQQYLLMVMVLISLLLSLALFYSLRITLYLANDYVYMAGVLIGWRRGWPVMLVAILCTAFRAFLLGNDLIWLAYVLLDVLIYYLIGSVLHRMLYVGLEDFSWYEILFICVNKIMVSIISAACWVLLMQDSWFAGFNILLFRLIAWPLVSLPVIIFLLLIFRGDYRQCRTRCYR
;
A
#
# COMPACT_ATOMS: atom_id res chain seq x y z
N MET A 1 -1.81 14.08 34.13
CA MET A 1 -2.29 15.06 33.12
C MET A 1 -1.13 15.36 32.19
N TYR A 2 -1.26 15.08 30.90
CA TYR A 2 -0.23 15.45 29.92
C TYR A 2 -0.29 16.96 29.71
N SER A 3 0.86 17.62 29.74
CA SER A 3 0.96 19.05 29.47
C SER A 3 0.87 19.28 27.96
N PHE A 4 0.42 20.47 27.53
CA PHE A 4 0.47 20.84 26.11
C PHE A 4 1.90 20.75 25.54
N ALA A 5 2.92 20.97 26.38
CA ALA A 5 4.32 20.83 25.99
C ALA A 5 4.69 19.39 25.60
N ASP A 6 4.12 18.38 26.27
CA ASP A 6 4.33 16.98 25.92
C ASP A 6 3.77 16.71 24.52
N ILE A 7 2.55 17.17 24.23
CA ILE A 7 1.89 17.01 22.92
C ILE A 7 2.73 17.64 21.81
N PHE A 8 3.23 18.86 22.00
CA PHE A 8 4.08 19.53 21.00
C PHE A 8 5.42 18.81 20.82
N SER A 9 6.02 18.27 21.88
CA SER A 9 7.24 17.48 21.78
C SER A 9 7.03 16.19 20.97
N THR A 10 5.90 15.50 21.19
CA THR A 10 5.55 14.30 20.44
C THR A 10 5.29 14.62 18.98
N MET A 11 4.56 15.72 18.68
CA MET A 11 4.36 16.18 17.31
C MET A 11 5.67 16.54 16.61
N GLY A 12 6.60 17.22 17.31
CA GLY A 12 7.93 17.54 16.78
C GLY A 12 8.76 16.29 16.46
N TYR A 13 8.73 15.29 17.35
CA TYR A 13 9.36 13.99 17.11
C TYR A 13 8.78 13.31 15.86
N HIS A 14 7.46 13.25 15.72
CA HIS A 14 6.82 12.63 14.56
C HIS A 14 7.05 13.39 13.26
N LEU A 15 7.10 14.73 13.30
CA LEU A 15 7.47 15.55 12.14
C LEU A 15 8.92 15.26 11.71
N HIS A 16 9.83 15.13 12.67
CA HIS A 16 11.21 14.77 12.39
C HIS A 16 11.34 13.38 11.76
N VAL A 17 10.63 12.39 12.31
CA VAL A 17 10.53 11.03 11.74
C VAL A 17 9.96 11.07 10.32
N LEU A 18 8.92 11.87 10.06
CA LEU A 18 8.36 12.09 8.73
C LEU A 18 9.38 12.64 7.74
N LEU A 19 10.12 13.67 8.14
CA LEU A 19 11.13 14.32 7.28
C LEU A 19 12.29 13.36 6.97
N GLN A 20 12.75 12.59 7.95
CA GLN A 20 13.77 11.56 7.75
C GLN A 20 13.33 10.47 6.78
N HIS A 21 12.03 10.20 6.73
CA HIS A 21 11.44 9.17 5.90
C HIS A 21 10.92 9.66 4.55
N PHE A 22 10.88 10.97 4.32
CA PHE A 22 10.44 11.55 3.05
C PHE A 22 11.26 11.04 1.83
N PRO A 23 12.58 10.83 1.90
CA PRO A 23 13.35 10.26 0.79
C PRO A 23 12.86 8.88 0.38
N PHE A 24 12.44 8.04 1.33
CA PHE A 24 11.88 6.72 1.06
C PHE A 24 10.59 6.81 0.23
N VAL A 25 9.76 7.82 0.50
CA VAL A 25 8.54 8.10 -0.28
C VAL A 25 8.91 8.51 -1.70
N LEU A 26 9.83 9.46 -1.87
CA LEU A 26 10.29 9.92 -3.18
C LEU A 26 10.87 8.78 -4.03
N MET A 27 11.65 7.88 -3.41
CA MET A 27 12.18 6.69 -4.09
C MET A 27 11.06 5.77 -4.58
N HIS A 28 10.00 5.57 -3.79
CA HIS A 28 8.83 4.79 -4.23
C HIS A 28 8.08 5.45 -5.38
N PHE A 29 7.93 6.78 -5.36
CA PHE A 29 7.33 7.51 -6.49
C PHE A 29 8.16 7.35 -7.76
N ALA A 30 9.47 7.54 -7.68
CA ALA A 30 10.38 7.36 -8.81
C ALA A 30 10.33 5.92 -9.34
N ALA A 31 10.38 4.94 -8.45
CA ALA A 31 10.31 3.53 -8.80
C ALA A 31 8.97 3.14 -9.43
N LEU A 32 7.86 3.68 -8.92
CA LEU A 32 6.52 3.51 -9.49
C LEU A 32 6.47 4.08 -10.91
N ILE A 33 6.99 5.29 -11.15
CA ILE A 33 7.01 5.89 -12.50
C ILE A 33 7.84 5.03 -13.46
N LEU A 34 8.99 4.52 -13.02
CA LEU A 34 9.86 3.67 -13.84
C LEU A 34 9.18 2.33 -14.15
N ALA A 35 8.67 1.64 -13.13
CA ALA A 35 7.97 0.36 -13.30
C ALA A 35 6.73 0.52 -14.19
N TRP A 36 5.97 1.60 -13.97
CA TRP A 36 4.82 1.97 -14.79
C TRP A 36 5.22 2.16 -16.25
N ARG A 37 6.25 2.98 -16.55
CA ARG A 37 6.70 3.21 -17.93
C ARG A 37 7.13 1.90 -18.62
N CYS A 38 7.87 1.05 -17.93
CA CYS A 38 8.34 -0.24 -18.46
C CYS A 38 7.18 -1.19 -18.78
N LEU A 39 6.21 -1.32 -17.86
CA LEU A 39 5.08 -2.24 -18.02
C LEU A 39 4.01 -1.68 -18.99
N ARG A 40 3.79 -0.36 -18.99
CA ARG A 40 2.80 0.32 -19.82
C ARG A 40 3.09 0.17 -21.31
N HIS A 41 4.35 0.22 -21.73
CA HIS A 41 4.70 0.09 -23.15
C HIS A 41 4.19 -1.23 -23.74
N ARG A 42 4.41 -2.35 -23.03
CA ARG A 42 3.92 -3.67 -23.45
C ARG A 42 2.40 -3.77 -23.36
N TYR A 43 1.81 -3.24 -22.30
CA TYR A 43 0.35 -3.21 -22.11
C TYR A 43 -0.36 -2.47 -23.27
N MET A 44 0.10 -1.27 -23.62
CA MET A 44 -0.52 -0.42 -24.64
C MET A 44 -0.45 -1.02 -26.06
N GLN A 45 0.62 -1.77 -26.38
CA GLN A 45 0.73 -2.49 -27.64
C GLN A 45 -0.28 -3.64 -27.74
N CYS A 46 -0.45 -4.42 -26.66
CA CYS A 46 -1.42 -5.50 -26.64
C CYS A 46 -2.86 -5.00 -26.68
N CYS A 47 -3.17 -3.85 -26.07
CA CYS A 47 -4.52 -3.27 -26.11
C CYS A 47 -4.98 -2.88 -27.53
N GLN A 48 -4.07 -2.61 -28.46
CA GLN A 48 -4.42 -2.32 -29.86
C GLN A 48 -4.79 -3.56 -30.67
N GLN A 49 -4.40 -4.76 -30.21
CA GLN A 49 -4.52 -6.01 -30.98
C GLN A 49 -5.68 -6.90 -30.54
N ILE A 50 -6.39 -6.55 -29.47
CA ILE A 50 -7.31 -7.45 -28.77
C ILE A 50 -8.74 -6.86 -28.79
N PRO A 51 -9.79 -7.69 -28.95
CA PRO A 51 -11.18 -7.24 -28.85
C PRO A 51 -11.51 -6.64 -27.47
N CYS A 52 -12.35 -5.59 -27.47
CA CYS A 52 -12.65 -4.73 -26.32
C CYS A 52 -13.09 -5.49 -25.06
N MET A 53 -13.81 -6.61 -25.22
CA MET A 53 -14.27 -7.45 -24.11
C MET A 53 -13.12 -8.02 -23.24
N ARG A 54 -11.90 -8.12 -23.77
CA ARG A 54 -10.73 -8.63 -23.03
C ARG A 54 -9.83 -7.52 -22.46
N CYS A 55 -10.08 -6.23 -22.75
CA CYS A 55 -9.27 -5.12 -22.21
C CYS A 55 -9.39 -5.04 -20.67
N ALA A 56 -10.59 -5.27 -20.11
CA ALA A 56 -10.83 -5.27 -18.67
C ALA A 56 -9.96 -6.30 -17.93
N GLU A 57 -9.97 -7.56 -18.37
CA GLU A 57 -9.20 -8.63 -17.74
C GLU A 57 -7.69 -8.41 -17.83
N ARG A 58 -7.21 -7.91 -18.98
CA ARG A 58 -5.81 -7.57 -19.17
C ARG A 58 -5.37 -6.42 -18.29
N THR A 59 -6.24 -5.43 -18.09
CA THR A 59 -5.95 -4.31 -17.19
C THR A 59 -5.80 -4.80 -15.76
N GLN A 60 -6.66 -5.71 -15.29
CA GLN A 60 -6.48 -6.34 -13.98
C GLN A 60 -5.16 -7.10 -13.86
N GLN A 61 -4.79 -7.89 -14.87
CA GLN A 61 -3.51 -8.60 -14.88
C GLN A 61 -2.33 -7.63 -14.80
N TYR A 62 -2.35 -6.57 -15.61
CA TYR A 62 -1.34 -5.52 -15.59
C TYR A 62 -1.24 -4.83 -14.23
N GLN A 63 -2.37 -4.45 -13.63
CA GLN A 63 -2.43 -3.88 -12.29
C GLN A 63 -1.85 -4.83 -11.25
N GLN A 64 -2.18 -6.13 -11.33
CA GLN A 64 -1.64 -7.16 -10.46
C GLN A 64 -0.11 -7.26 -10.58
N TYR A 65 0.43 -7.29 -11.80
CA TYR A 65 1.88 -7.32 -12.02
C TYR A 65 2.57 -6.07 -11.49
N LEU A 66 2.02 -4.87 -11.74
CA LEU A 66 2.58 -3.64 -11.22
C LEU A 66 2.62 -3.66 -9.68
N LEU A 67 1.54 -4.09 -9.03
CA LEU A 67 1.48 -4.19 -7.57
C LEU A 67 2.50 -5.21 -7.02
N MET A 68 2.65 -6.38 -7.64
CA MET A 68 3.68 -7.35 -7.25
C MET A 68 5.10 -6.78 -7.38
N VAL A 69 5.38 -6.07 -8.48
CA VAL A 69 6.68 -5.40 -8.69
C VAL A 69 6.91 -4.34 -7.63
N MET A 70 5.90 -3.54 -7.28
CA MET A 70 6.01 -2.52 -6.24
C MET A 70 6.23 -3.11 -4.84
N VAL A 71 5.64 -4.27 -4.54
CA VAL A 71 5.94 -5.02 -3.30
C VAL A 71 7.41 -5.43 -3.24
N LEU A 72 7.96 -5.96 -4.34
CA LEU A 72 9.38 -6.36 -4.41
C LEU A 72 10.31 -5.15 -4.30
N ILE A 73 9.98 -4.04 -4.98
CA ILE A 73 10.73 -2.78 -4.88
C ILE A 73 10.70 -2.27 -3.43
N SER A 74 9.55 -2.34 -2.77
CA SER A 74 9.41 -1.94 -1.36
C SER A 74 10.28 -2.79 -0.44
N LEU A 75 10.43 -4.10 -0.70
CA LEU A 75 11.35 -4.95 0.03
C LEU A 75 12.80 -4.48 -0.16
N LEU A 76 13.23 -4.31 -1.41
CA LEU A 76 14.61 -3.91 -1.73
C LEU A 76 14.96 -2.55 -1.14
N LEU A 77 14.06 -1.56 -1.27
CA LEU A 77 14.25 -0.23 -0.69
C LEU A 77 14.27 -0.27 0.83
N SER A 78 13.39 -1.06 1.45
CA SER A 78 13.38 -1.24 2.91
C SER A 78 14.69 -1.82 3.42
N LEU A 79 15.22 -2.85 2.77
CA LEU A 79 16.50 -3.46 3.15
C LEU A 79 17.67 -2.49 2.92
N ALA A 80 17.75 -1.86 1.74
CA ALA A 80 18.82 -0.91 1.42
C ALA A 80 18.87 0.26 2.40
N LEU A 81 17.71 0.82 2.75
CA LEU A 81 17.61 1.95 3.67
C LEU A 81 17.74 1.54 5.13
N PHE A 82 17.41 0.30 5.48
CA PHE A 82 17.73 -0.23 6.80
C PHE A 82 19.24 -0.36 7.00
N TYR A 83 19.97 -0.96 6.06
CA TYR A 83 21.42 -1.14 6.20
C TYR A 83 22.22 0.17 6.09
N SER A 84 21.73 1.15 5.32
CA SER A 84 22.42 2.44 5.16
C SER A 84 22.02 3.49 6.20
N LEU A 85 20.73 3.61 6.51
CA LEU A 85 20.16 4.72 7.29
C LEU A 85 19.32 4.25 8.50
N ARG A 86 19.23 2.94 8.76
CA ARG A 86 18.39 2.33 9.81
C ARG A 86 16.91 2.69 9.71
N ILE A 87 16.42 2.99 8.50
CA ILE A 87 15.00 3.26 8.25
C ILE A 87 14.23 1.93 8.18
N THR A 88 13.17 1.79 8.97
CA THR A 88 12.39 0.54 9.11
C THR A 88 11.07 0.53 8.32
N LEU A 89 10.84 1.51 7.44
CA LEU A 89 9.61 1.61 6.64
C LEU A 89 9.49 0.49 5.61
N TYR A 90 8.24 0.09 5.35
CA TYR A 90 7.90 -0.97 4.40
C TYR A 90 6.46 -0.81 3.89
N LEU A 91 6.29 -0.41 2.63
CA LEU A 91 5.01 -0.04 2.00
C LEU A 91 4.21 -1.21 1.40
N ALA A 92 4.66 -2.46 1.56
CA ALA A 92 3.99 -3.60 0.93
C ALA A 92 2.51 -3.73 1.32
N ASN A 93 2.18 -3.41 2.58
CA ASN A 93 0.80 -3.46 3.08
C ASN A 93 -0.15 -2.53 2.31
N ASP A 94 0.36 -1.41 1.80
CA ASP A 94 -0.42 -0.47 1.00
C ASP A 94 -0.70 -1.06 -0.38
N TYR A 95 0.28 -1.68 -1.03
CA TYR A 95 0.06 -2.36 -2.31
C TYR A 95 -0.85 -3.58 -2.19
N VAL A 96 -0.79 -4.30 -1.06
CA VAL A 96 -1.71 -5.40 -0.76
C VAL A 96 -3.14 -4.89 -0.56
N TYR A 97 -3.30 -3.80 0.19
CA TYR A 97 -4.59 -3.12 0.34
C TYR A 97 -5.15 -2.73 -1.03
N MET A 98 -4.33 -2.11 -1.89
CA MET A 98 -4.72 -1.73 -3.25
C MET A 98 -5.08 -2.95 -4.11
N ALA A 99 -4.39 -4.07 -3.97
CA ALA A 99 -4.73 -5.31 -4.66
C ALA A 99 -6.13 -5.81 -4.24
N GLY A 100 -6.44 -5.75 -2.94
CA GLY A 100 -7.77 -6.04 -2.43
C GLY A 100 -8.83 -5.13 -3.05
N VAL A 101 -8.61 -3.81 -3.05
CA VAL A 101 -9.58 -2.81 -3.54
C VAL A 101 -9.80 -2.88 -5.05
N LEU A 102 -8.73 -2.98 -5.85
CA LEU A 102 -8.81 -2.85 -7.30
C LEU A 102 -9.11 -4.17 -8.02
N ILE A 103 -8.51 -5.26 -7.53
CA ILE A 103 -8.54 -6.55 -8.22
C ILE A 103 -9.55 -7.50 -7.56
N GLY A 104 -9.82 -7.28 -6.26
CA GLY A 104 -10.75 -8.07 -5.48
C GLY A 104 -10.18 -9.42 -5.02
N TRP A 105 -10.97 -10.10 -4.18
CA TRP A 105 -10.55 -11.32 -3.48
C TRP A 105 -10.02 -12.45 -4.39
N ARG A 106 -10.66 -12.66 -5.55
CA ARG A 106 -10.36 -13.82 -6.41
C ARG A 106 -9.04 -13.70 -7.15
N ARG A 107 -8.66 -12.49 -7.56
CA ARG A 107 -7.46 -12.25 -8.39
C ARG A 107 -6.35 -11.48 -7.65
N GLY A 108 -6.66 -10.85 -6.51
CA GLY A 108 -5.69 -10.07 -5.72
C GLY A 108 -4.79 -10.88 -4.78
N TRP A 109 -5.16 -12.12 -4.46
CA TRP A 109 -4.45 -12.95 -3.48
C TRP A 109 -2.97 -13.23 -3.84
N PRO A 110 -2.54 -13.30 -5.12
CA PRO A 110 -1.12 -13.48 -5.43
C PRO A 110 -0.26 -12.31 -4.94
N VAL A 111 -0.79 -11.07 -4.97
CA VAL A 111 -0.08 -9.89 -4.44
C VAL A 111 0.11 -10.04 -2.93
N MET A 112 -0.94 -10.48 -2.22
CA MET A 112 -0.87 -10.77 -0.78
C MET A 112 0.16 -11.86 -0.48
N LEU A 113 0.19 -12.95 -1.25
CA LEU A 113 1.14 -14.04 -1.05
C LEU A 113 2.59 -13.56 -1.25
N VAL A 114 2.86 -12.81 -2.32
CA VAL A 114 4.19 -12.20 -2.55
C VAL A 114 4.58 -11.29 -1.38
N ALA A 115 3.65 -10.48 -0.87
CA ALA A 115 3.91 -9.62 0.27
C ALA A 115 4.18 -10.39 1.57
N ILE A 116 3.46 -11.50 1.82
CA ILE A 116 3.72 -12.40 2.95
C ILE A 116 5.14 -12.97 2.86
N LEU A 117 5.53 -13.50 1.69
CA LEU A 117 6.87 -14.04 1.48
C LEU A 117 7.96 -12.97 1.67
N CYS A 118 7.77 -11.78 1.10
CA CYS A 118 8.71 -10.67 1.28
C CYS A 118 8.82 -10.23 2.74
N THR A 119 7.70 -10.23 3.46
CA THR A 119 7.65 -9.87 4.89
C THR A 119 8.37 -10.90 5.74
N ALA A 120 8.12 -12.20 5.51
CA ALA A 120 8.81 -13.28 6.21
C ALA A 120 10.31 -13.25 5.93
N PHE A 121 10.71 -13.04 4.68
CA PHE A 121 12.11 -12.90 4.28
C PHE A 121 12.79 -11.70 4.97
N ARG A 122 12.13 -10.54 4.98
CA ARG A 122 12.60 -9.35 5.68
C ARG A 122 12.74 -9.60 7.18
N ALA A 123 11.75 -10.21 7.81
CA ALA A 123 11.78 -10.51 9.24
C ALA A 123 12.93 -11.48 9.61
N PHE A 124 13.16 -12.48 8.77
CA PHE A 124 14.29 -13.40 8.90
C PHE A 124 15.63 -12.67 8.83
N LEU A 125 15.83 -11.79 7.84
CA LEU A 125 17.07 -11.02 7.71
C LEU A 125 17.31 -10.03 8.86
N LEU A 126 16.24 -9.47 9.42
CA LEU A 126 16.31 -8.50 10.50
C LEU A 126 16.36 -9.13 11.89
N GLY A 127 16.20 -10.46 12.00
CA GLY A 127 16.20 -11.17 13.29
C GLY A 127 15.00 -10.84 14.16
N ASN A 128 13.83 -10.56 13.57
CA ASN A 128 12.64 -10.19 14.33
C ASN A 128 12.04 -11.37 15.11
N ASP A 129 11.43 -11.09 16.26
CA ASP A 129 10.75 -12.09 17.09
C ASP A 129 9.53 -12.72 16.41
N LEU A 130 9.19 -13.94 16.80
CA LEU A 130 8.03 -14.69 16.28
C LEU A 130 6.70 -13.96 16.50
N ILE A 131 6.53 -13.29 17.64
CA ILE A 131 5.31 -12.53 17.95
C ILE A 131 5.18 -11.33 16.99
N TRP A 132 6.30 -10.66 16.70
CA TRP A 132 6.32 -9.58 15.73
C TRP A 132 6.02 -10.09 14.32
N LEU A 133 6.59 -11.22 13.92
CA LEU A 133 6.27 -11.84 12.63
C LEU A 133 4.78 -12.17 12.51
N ALA A 134 4.18 -12.80 13.54
CA ALA A 134 2.77 -13.12 13.56
C ALA A 134 1.89 -11.86 13.43
N TYR A 135 2.25 -10.79 14.13
CA TYR A 135 1.57 -9.50 14.01
C TYR A 135 1.65 -8.94 12.59
N VAL A 136 2.83 -8.89 11.97
CA VAL A 136 2.97 -8.31 10.62
C VAL A 136 2.24 -9.16 9.58
N LEU A 137 2.21 -10.49 9.73
CA LEU A 137 1.42 -11.38 8.88
C LEU A 137 -0.08 -11.13 9.02
N LEU A 138 -0.58 -10.97 10.26
CA LEU A 138 -1.96 -10.60 10.52
C LEU A 138 -2.29 -9.24 9.91
N ASP A 139 -1.37 -8.28 9.99
CA ASP A 139 -1.53 -6.95 9.40
C ASP A 139 -1.74 -7.02 7.88
N VAL A 140 -0.87 -7.76 7.17
CA VAL A 140 -1.00 -8.00 5.72
C VAL A 140 -2.38 -8.59 5.39
N LEU A 141 -2.84 -9.56 6.18
CA LEU A 141 -4.14 -10.21 5.98
C LEU A 141 -5.31 -9.23 6.20
N ILE A 142 -5.28 -8.42 7.26
CA ILE A 142 -6.29 -7.40 7.56
C ILE A 142 -6.38 -6.40 6.41
N TYR A 143 -5.24 -5.90 5.92
CA TYR A 143 -5.21 -4.97 4.78
C TYR A 143 -5.83 -5.57 3.52
N TYR A 144 -5.51 -6.82 3.21
CA TYR A 144 -6.07 -7.51 2.05
C TYR A 144 -7.58 -7.75 2.17
N LEU A 145 -8.02 -8.25 3.34
CA LEU A 145 -9.43 -8.58 3.60
C LEU A 145 -10.31 -7.34 3.51
N ILE A 146 -9.94 -6.25 4.19
CA ILE A 146 -10.73 -5.04 4.15
C ILE A 146 -10.72 -4.41 2.76
N GLY A 147 -9.56 -4.40 2.07
CA GLY A 147 -9.49 -3.99 0.67
C GLY A 147 -10.47 -4.79 -0.22
N SER A 148 -10.52 -6.11 -0.03
CA SER A 148 -11.41 -7.01 -0.78
C SER A 148 -12.89 -6.79 -0.47
N VAL A 149 -13.23 -6.40 0.77
CA VAL A 149 -14.60 -6.02 1.14
C VAL A 149 -14.98 -4.70 0.45
N LEU A 150 -14.08 -3.72 0.44
CA LEU A 150 -14.32 -2.43 -0.22
C LEU A 150 -14.53 -2.58 -1.72
N HIS A 151 -13.79 -3.48 -2.38
CA HIS A 151 -14.01 -3.82 -3.77
C HIS A 151 -15.48 -4.20 -4.05
N ARG A 152 -16.08 -5.03 -3.19
CA ARG A 152 -17.49 -5.44 -3.31
C ARG A 152 -18.45 -4.29 -2.99
N MET A 153 -18.16 -3.49 -1.96
CA MET A 153 -19.04 -2.40 -1.52
C MET A 153 -19.13 -1.25 -2.51
N LEU A 154 -17.98 -0.86 -3.08
CA LEU A 154 -17.90 0.25 -4.01
C LEU A 154 -18.34 -0.13 -5.41
N TYR A 155 -18.57 -1.42 -5.68
CA TYR A 155 -18.60 -1.96 -7.04
C TYR A 155 -17.48 -1.34 -7.88
N VAL A 156 -16.25 -1.31 -7.33
CA VAL A 156 -15.06 -0.90 -8.07
C VAL A 156 -14.83 -1.96 -9.15
N GLY A 157 -15.63 -1.89 -10.21
CA GLY A 157 -15.22 -2.34 -11.52
C GLY A 157 -14.02 -1.50 -11.94
N LEU A 158 -13.31 -1.95 -12.96
CA LEU A 158 -12.15 -1.29 -13.56
C LEU A 158 -12.41 0.12 -14.11
N GLU A 159 -13.54 0.72 -13.79
CA GLU A 159 -14.11 1.89 -14.41
C GLU A 159 -13.69 3.18 -13.71
N ASP A 160 -14.09 4.27 -14.35
CA ASP A 160 -13.52 5.60 -14.24
C ASP A 160 -13.71 6.22 -12.85
N PHE A 161 -12.76 5.99 -11.94
CA PHE A 161 -12.84 6.42 -10.55
C PHE A 161 -13.20 7.89 -10.36
N SER A 162 -14.27 8.15 -9.62
CA SER A 162 -14.58 9.52 -9.18
C SER A 162 -13.63 9.97 -8.06
N TRP A 163 -13.47 11.28 -7.86
CA TRP A 163 -12.71 11.79 -6.71
C TRP A 163 -13.29 11.33 -5.37
N TYR A 164 -14.61 11.15 -5.29
CA TYR A 164 -15.29 10.65 -4.10
C TYR A 164 -14.89 9.20 -3.78
N GLU A 165 -14.75 8.33 -4.78
CA GLU A 165 -14.26 6.96 -4.59
C GLU A 165 -12.79 6.94 -4.13
N ILE A 166 -11.94 7.78 -4.72
CA ILE A 166 -10.53 7.91 -4.28
C ILE A 166 -10.47 8.33 -2.82
N LEU A 167 -11.26 9.34 -2.43
CA LEU A 167 -11.34 9.80 -1.04
C LEU A 167 -11.86 8.69 -0.12
N PHE A 168 -12.89 7.96 -0.53
CA PHE A 168 -13.45 6.86 0.25
C PHE A 168 -12.43 5.73 0.45
N ILE A 169 -11.66 5.37 -0.58
CA ILE A 169 -10.55 4.41 -0.46
C ILE A 169 -9.51 4.93 0.55
N CYS A 170 -9.12 6.20 0.47
CA CYS A 170 -8.16 6.80 1.39
C CYS A 170 -8.64 6.82 2.84
N VAL A 171 -9.90 7.19 3.09
CA VAL A 171 -10.49 7.19 4.43
C VAL A 171 -10.54 5.77 5.00
N ASN A 172 -10.96 4.79 4.19
CA ASN A 172 -10.99 3.40 4.65
C ASN A 172 -9.58 2.86 4.94
N LYS A 173 -8.56 3.28 4.20
CA LYS A 173 -7.17 2.93 4.50
C LYS A 173 -6.74 3.42 5.88
N ILE A 174 -7.15 4.62 6.29
CA ILE A 174 -6.91 5.12 7.66
C ILE A 174 -7.64 4.22 8.67
N MET A 175 -8.91 3.88 8.43
CA MET A 175 -9.67 2.98 9.32
C MET A 175 -9.01 1.60 9.46
N VAL A 176 -8.50 1.03 8.37
CA VAL A 176 -7.73 -0.23 8.43
C VAL A 176 -6.50 -0.09 9.30
N SER A 177 -5.79 1.03 9.16
CA SER A 177 -4.59 1.31 9.95
C SER A 177 -4.91 1.35 11.44
N ILE A 178 -6.05 1.94 11.82
CA ILE A 178 -6.56 1.99 13.20
C ILE A 178 -6.93 0.59 13.70
N ILE A 179 -7.68 -0.19 12.92
CA ILE A 179 -8.10 -1.55 13.31
C ILE A 179 -6.88 -2.42 13.59
N SER A 180 -5.87 -2.38 12.72
CA SER A 180 -4.65 -3.15 12.92
C SER A 180 -3.78 -2.62 14.08
N ALA A 181 -3.81 -1.31 14.36
CA ALA A 181 -3.21 -0.78 15.58
C ALA A 181 -3.92 -1.31 16.84
N ALA A 182 -5.25 -1.37 16.82
CA ALA A 182 -6.04 -1.93 17.93
C ALA A 182 -5.74 -3.43 18.13
N CYS A 183 -5.63 -4.20 17.05
CA CYS A 183 -5.19 -5.60 17.14
C CYS A 183 -3.81 -5.73 17.80
N TRP A 184 -2.87 -4.83 17.52
CA TRP A 184 -1.56 -4.82 18.18
C TRP A 184 -1.68 -4.58 19.68
N VAL A 185 -2.46 -3.57 20.08
CA VAL A 185 -2.67 -3.22 21.49
C VAL A 185 -3.28 -4.39 22.26
N LEU A 186 -4.21 -5.13 21.64
CA LEU A 186 -4.81 -6.32 22.24
C LEU A 186 -3.83 -7.49 22.40
N LEU A 187 -2.86 -7.62 21.49
CA LEU A 187 -1.86 -8.70 21.51
C LEU A 187 -0.71 -8.43 22.50
N MET A 188 -0.33 -7.18 22.69
CA MET A 188 0.84 -6.78 23.48
C MET A 188 0.45 -6.08 24.79
N GLN A 189 -0.58 -6.60 25.47
CA GLN A 189 -1.34 -6.01 26.60
C GLN A 189 -0.51 -5.21 27.62
N ASP A 190 0.74 -5.60 27.87
CA ASP A 190 1.65 -4.98 28.86
C ASP A 190 2.45 -3.77 28.32
N SER A 191 2.37 -3.45 27.03
CA SER A 191 3.21 -2.44 26.37
C SER A 191 2.39 -1.24 25.84
N TRP A 192 1.52 -0.71 26.70
CA TRP A 192 0.60 0.39 26.37
C TRP A 192 1.28 1.60 25.71
N PHE A 193 2.48 1.97 26.18
CA PHE A 193 3.27 3.07 25.60
C PHE A 193 3.74 2.79 24.17
N ALA A 194 4.18 1.57 23.87
CA ALA A 194 4.56 1.20 22.51
C ALA A 194 3.33 1.16 21.59
N GLY A 195 2.18 0.73 22.11
CA GLY A 195 0.91 0.74 21.37
C GLY A 195 0.42 2.14 21.03
N PHE A 196 0.52 3.08 21.97
CA PHE A 196 0.18 4.47 21.73
C PHE A 196 1.06 5.10 20.65
N ASN A 197 2.37 4.85 20.68
CA ASN A 197 3.30 5.32 19.65
C ASN A 197 3.02 4.72 18.26
N ILE A 198 2.68 3.42 18.20
CA ILE A 198 2.29 2.75 16.95
C ILE A 198 0.98 3.33 16.41
N LEU A 199 0.00 3.57 17.27
CA LEU A 199 -1.29 4.16 16.89
C LEU A 199 -1.11 5.58 16.36
N LEU A 200 -0.33 6.41 17.04
CA LEU A 200 -0.05 7.79 16.66
C LEU A 200 0.76 7.84 15.34
N PHE A 201 1.75 6.97 15.19
CA PHE A 201 2.45 6.77 13.91
C PHE A 201 1.48 6.39 12.78
N ARG A 202 0.57 5.43 13.01
CA ARG A 202 -0.42 4.97 12.02
C ARG A 202 -1.50 6.01 11.68
N LEU A 203 -1.78 6.94 12.58
CA LEU A 203 -2.78 8.00 12.40
C LEU A 203 -2.21 9.25 11.74
N ILE A 204 -0.95 9.59 11.99
CA ILE A 204 -0.36 10.86 11.54
C ILE A 204 0.71 10.63 10.49
N ALA A 205 1.76 9.88 10.82
CA ALA A 205 2.92 9.73 9.94
C ALA A 205 2.65 8.80 8.76
N TRP A 206 1.97 7.67 9.01
CA TRP A 206 1.70 6.67 7.98
C TRP A 206 0.76 7.19 6.88
N PRO A 207 -0.35 7.91 7.15
CA PRO A 207 -1.22 8.44 6.10
C PRO A 207 -0.51 9.49 5.24
N LEU A 208 0.36 10.32 5.83
CA LEU A 208 1.14 11.30 5.10
C LEU A 208 2.15 10.66 4.13
N VAL A 209 2.63 9.45 4.43
CA VAL A 209 3.52 8.67 3.55
C VAL A 209 2.74 7.84 2.52
N SER A 210 1.70 7.13 2.98
CA SER A 210 0.96 6.14 2.19
C SER A 210 -0.05 6.75 1.22
N LEU A 211 -0.82 7.76 1.65
CA LEU A 211 -1.91 8.31 0.84
C LEU A 211 -1.42 8.96 -0.45
N PRO A 212 -0.32 9.73 -0.49
CA PRO A 212 0.19 10.27 -1.75
C PRO A 212 0.50 9.17 -2.77
N VAL A 213 1.12 8.08 -2.33
CA VAL A 213 1.47 6.94 -3.19
C VAL A 213 0.19 6.25 -3.70
N ILE A 214 -0.79 6.03 -2.83
CA ILE A 214 -2.09 5.43 -3.18
C ILE A 214 -2.84 6.30 -4.19
N ILE A 215 -2.95 7.60 -3.94
CA ILE A 215 -3.64 8.55 -4.83
C ILE A 215 -2.97 8.56 -6.21
N PHE A 216 -1.64 8.64 -6.24
CA PHE A 216 -0.91 8.67 -7.51
C PHE A 216 -1.06 7.37 -8.30
N LEU A 217 -1.03 6.21 -7.62
CA LEU A 217 -1.25 4.90 -8.22
C LEU A 217 -2.68 4.77 -8.80
N LEU A 218 -3.69 5.27 -8.07
CA LEU A 218 -5.08 5.33 -8.55
C LEU A 218 -5.22 6.22 -9.79
N LEU A 219 -4.56 7.38 -9.82
CA LEU A 219 -4.57 8.28 -10.97
C LEU A 219 -3.91 7.66 -12.20
N ILE A 220 -2.79 6.96 -12.02
CA ILE A 220 -2.11 6.21 -13.09
C ILE A 220 -3.07 5.16 -13.69
N PHE A 221 -3.69 4.34 -12.86
CA PHE A 221 -4.57 3.29 -13.33
C PHE A 221 -5.83 3.81 -14.00
N ARG A 222 -6.41 4.89 -13.46
CA ARG A 222 -7.53 5.60 -14.10
C ARG A 222 -7.14 6.10 -15.50
N GLY A 223 -5.97 6.71 -15.63
CA GLY A 223 -5.45 7.20 -16.91
C GLY A 223 -5.23 6.09 -17.94
N ASP A 224 -4.59 4.99 -17.53
CA ASP A 224 -4.31 3.85 -18.41
C ASP A 224 -5.60 3.17 -18.89
N TYR A 225 -6.60 3.00 -18.01
CA TYR A 225 -7.87 2.40 -18.39
C TYR A 225 -8.64 3.26 -19.40
N ARG A 226 -8.75 4.57 -19.15
CA ARG A 226 -9.38 5.52 -20.09
C ARG A 226 -8.74 5.45 -21.47
N GLN A 227 -7.42 5.33 -21.51
CA GLN A 227 -6.69 5.24 -22.77
C GLN A 227 -6.89 3.90 -23.49
N CYS A 228 -6.95 2.77 -22.77
CA CYS A 228 -7.34 1.49 -23.38
C CYS A 228 -8.74 1.57 -23.97
N ARG A 229 -9.72 2.05 -23.17
CA ARG A 229 -11.12 2.15 -23.59
C ARG A 229 -11.29 3.01 -24.84
N THR A 230 -10.69 4.20 -24.88
CA THR A 230 -10.79 5.09 -26.05
C THR A 230 -10.18 4.49 -27.32
N ARG A 231 -9.13 3.68 -27.22
CA ARG A 231 -8.53 2.97 -28.35
C ARG A 231 -9.34 1.77 -28.83
N CYS A 232 -10.10 1.15 -27.94
CA CYS A 232 -10.99 0.05 -28.26
C CYS A 232 -12.24 0.47 -29.07
N TYR A 233 -12.67 1.74 -28.97
CA TYR A 233 -13.86 2.25 -29.67
C TYR A 233 -13.55 3.15 -30.88
N ARG A 234 -12.30 3.23 -31.33
CA ARG A 234 -11.89 3.87 -32.58
C ARG A 234 -11.63 2.81 -33.64
#